data_AF-A0A5C8QM48-F1
#
_entry.id   AF-A0A5C8QM48-F1
#
_cell.length_a   1.000
_cell.length_b   1.000
_cell.length_c   1.000
_cell.angle_alpha   90.00
_cell.angle_beta   90.00
_cell.angle_gamma   90.00
#
_symmetry.space_group_name_H-M   'P 1'
#
loop_
_entity.id
_entity.type
_entity.pdbx_description
1 polymer ?
#
loop_
_entity_poly.entity_id
_entity_poly.type
_entity_poly.pdbx_seq_one_letter_code
_entity_poly.pdbx_strand_id
1 'polypeptide(L)'
;MADSEDQAMKTLARHLSQAYTVLATLCLNLPVPVTLPTGAVSNLEVVQAVRRMMEITEDQPMPEEQQASLFAACSFWLGALDLYGVLTREFHTARAHSAAANLIMCDDTMHDLIVWLADTQK
;
A
#
# COMPACT_ATOMS: atom_id res chain seq x y z
N MET A 1 -5.07 -6.79 28.06
CA MET A 1 -3.90 -6.15 27.41
C MET A 1 -3.43 -6.98 26.22
N ALA A 2 -3.14 -8.28 26.38
CA ALA A 2 -2.86 -9.17 25.25
C ALA A 2 -4.00 -9.18 24.19
N ASP A 3 -5.27 -9.28 24.63
CA ASP A 3 -6.41 -9.28 23.69
C ASP A 3 -6.50 -8.02 22.82
N SER A 4 -6.17 -6.84 23.37
CA SER A 4 -6.20 -5.58 22.63
C SER A 4 -5.02 -5.46 21.65
N GLU A 5 -3.84 -5.98 22.02
CA GLU A 5 -2.67 -6.02 21.14
C GLU A 5 -2.90 -6.98 19.98
N ASP A 6 -3.39 -8.19 20.28
CA ASP A 6 -3.75 -9.19 19.27
C ASP A 6 -4.80 -8.66 18.30
N GLN A 7 -5.82 -7.97 18.81
CA GLN A 7 -6.85 -7.36 17.97
C GLN A 7 -6.29 -6.23 17.09
N ALA A 8 -5.38 -5.40 17.61
CA ALA A 8 -4.72 -4.37 16.85
C ALA A 8 -3.85 -4.97 15.73
N MET A 9 -3.05 -5.99 16.04
CA MET A 9 -2.21 -6.69 15.07
C MET A 9 -3.04 -7.39 13.98
N LYS A 10 -4.15 -8.04 14.33
CA LYS A 10 -5.08 -8.64 13.36
C LYS A 10 -5.69 -7.59 12.44
N THR A 11 -6.11 -6.46 13.00
CA THR A 11 -6.68 -5.35 12.23
C THR A 11 -5.67 -4.77 11.24
N LEU A 12 -4.44 -4.50 11.70
CA LEU A 12 -3.37 -3.99 10.85
C LEU A 12 -3.00 -4.98 9.74
N ALA A 13 -2.87 -6.27 10.05
CA ALA A 13 -2.58 -7.31 9.06
C ALA A 13 -3.65 -7.34 7.96
N ARG A 14 -4.94 -7.30 8.36
CA ARG A 14 -6.06 -7.26 7.42
C ARG A 14 -6.00 -6.03 6.51
N HIS A 15 -5.77 -4.84 7.07
CA HIS A 15 -5.71 -3.61 6.30
C HIS A 15 -4.50 -3.58 5.37
N LEU A 16 -3.33 -4.09 5.79
CA LEU A 16 -2.16 -4.25 4.92
C LEU A 16 -2.48 -5.12 3.69
N SER A 17 -3.13 -6.26 3.89
CA SER A 17 -3.53 -7.15 2.80
C SER A 17 -4.58 -6.51 1.87
N GLN A 18 -5.54 -5.79 2.44
CA GLN A 18 -6.56 -5.08 1.66
C GLN A 18 -5.95 -3.96 0.82
N ALA A 19 -5.13 -3.09 1.42
CA ALA A 19 -4.44 -2.00 0.73
C ALA A 19 -3.53 -2.55 -0.39
N TYR A 20 -2.83 -3.66 -0.14
CA TYR A 20 -2.03 -4.31 -1.19
C TYR A 20 -2.88 -4.80 -2.37
N THR A 21 -4.05 -5.38 -2.08
CA THR A 21 -4.98 -5.86 -3.12
C THR A 21 -5.49 -4.70 -3.98
N VAL A 22 -5.81 -3.56 -3.35
CA VAL A 22 -6.22 -2.35 -4.05
C VAL A 22 -5.06 -1.82 -4.90
N LEU A 23 -3.85 -1.73 -4.34
CA LEU A 23 -2.66 -1.29 -5.07
C LEU A 23 -2.37 -2.19 -6.29
N ALA A 24 -2.45 -3.52 -6.14
CA ALA A 24 -2.28 -4.45 -7.25
C ALA A 24 -3.35 -4.26 -8.34
N THR A 25 -4.60 -4.01 -7.94
CA THR A 25 -5.69 -3.72 -8.88
C THR A 25 -5.47 -2.40 -9.61
N LEU A 26 -5.03 -1.37 -8.90
CA LEU A 26 -4.65 -0.07 -9.46
C LEU A 26 -3.54 -0.22 -10.51
N CYS A 27 -2.47 -0.95 -10.17
CA CYS A 27 -1.32 -1.16 -11.06
C CYS A 27 -1.73 -1.83 -12.38
N LEU A 28 -2.70 -2.75 -12.35
CA LEU A 28 -3.23 -3.39 -13.56
C LEU A 28 -4.04 -2.44 -14.46
N ASN A 29 -4.58 -1.36 -13.90
CA ASN A 29 -5.41 -0.38 -14.59
C ASN A 29 -4.65 0.89 -15.00
N LEU A 30 -3.36 0.98 -14.69
CA LEU A 30 -2.52 2.09 -15.12
C LEU A 30 -2.48 2.21 -16.66
N PRO A 31 -2.16 3.39 -17.20
CA PRO A 31 -2.00 3.59 -18.64
C PRO A 31 -1.05 2.57 -19.30
N VAL A 32 0.05 2.25 -18.62
CA VAL A 32 0.88 1.08 -18.92
C VAL A 32 0.70 0.07 -17.78
N PRO A 33 -0.06 -1.02 -18.01
CA PRO A 33 -0.36 -1.98 -16.96
C PRO A 33 0.88 -2.59 -16.33
N VAL A 34 0.89 -2.66 -15.00
CA VAL A 34 1.92 -3.32 -14.20
C VAL A 34 1.27 -4.41 -13.35
N THR A 35 1.79 -5.63 -13.46
CA THR A 35 1.31 -6.76 -12.66
C THR A 35 2.13 -6.87 -11.38
N LEU A 36 1.49 -6.65 -10.22
CA LEU A 36 2.08 -7.00 -8.94
C LEU A 36 1.87 -8.49 -8.61
N PRO A 37 2.77 -9.12 -7.83
CA PRO A 37 2.60 -10.51 -7.39
C PRO A 37 1.28 -10.72 -6.63
N THR A 38 0.51 -11.74 -6.98
CA THR A 38 -0.74 -12.09 -6.29
C THR A 38 -0.80 -13.58 -5.97
N GLY A 39 -1.70 -13.98 -5.07
CA GLY A 39 -1.83 -15.37 -4.62
C GLY A 39 -0.94 -15.70 -3.42
N ALA A 40 -0.34 -16.89 -3.42
CA ALA A 40 0.58 -17.33 -2.37
C ALA A 40 1.97 -16.70 -2.57
N VAL A 41 2.11 -15.44 -2.20
CA VAL A 41 3.35 -14.66 -2.35
C VAL A 41 3.96 -14.33 -0.99
N SER A 42 5.28 -14.31 -0.93
CA SER A 42 6.03 -13.92 0.26
C SER A 42 6.08 -12.40 0.43
N ASN A 43 6.23 -11.94 1.68
CA ASN A 43 6.43 -10.51 1.94
C ASN A 43 7.65 -9.94 1.21
N LEU A 44 8.69 -10.74 0.98
CA LEU A 44 9.89 -10.30 0.27
C LEU A 44 9.60 -9.95 -1.19
N GLU A 45 8.84 -10.83 -1.88
CA GLU A 45 8.43 -10.61 -3.27
C GLU A 45 7.53 -9.38 -3.40
N VAL A 46 6.57 -9.25 -2.47
CA VAL A 46 5.67 -8.10 -2.45
C VAL A 46 6.44 -6.79 -2.23
N VAL A 47 7.36 -6.74 -1.25
CA VAL A 47 8.16 -5.55 -0.97
C VAL A 47 9.01 -5.14 -2.18
N GLN A 48 9.65 -6.10 -2.84
CA GLN A 48 10.45 -5.82 -4.03
C GLN A 48 9.58 -5.29 -5.18
N ALA A 49 8.39 -5.86 -5.37
CA ALA A 49 7.47 -5.41 -6.41
C ALA A 49 6.96 -3.98 -6.16
N VAL A 50 6.57 -3.65 -4.92
CA VAL A 50 6.11 -2.30 -4.57
C VAL A 50 7.24 -1.27 -4.72
N ARG A 51 8.48 -1.60 -4.31
CA ARG A 51 9.64 -0.73 -4.55
C ARG A 51 9.90 -0.52 -6.04
N ARG A 52 9.80 -1.58 -6.84
CA ARG A 52 9.96 -1.47 -8.28
C ARG A 52 8.88 -0.60 -8.91
N MET A 53 7.65 -0.65 -8.40
CA MET A 53 6.56 0.23 -8.82
C MET A 53 6.92 1.71 -8.57
N MET A 54 7.49 2.03 -7.41
CA MET A 54 7.95 3.40 -7.12
C MET A 54 8.99 3.89 -8.13
N GLU A 55 9.94 3.04 -8.51
CA GLU A 55 11.00 3.38 -9.48
C GLU A 55 10.46 3.69 -10.88
N ILE A 56 9.40 3.01 -11.31
CA ILE A 56 8.83 3.17 -12.66
C ILE A 56 7.60 4.10 -12.67
N THR A 57 7.27 4.73 -11.54
CA THR A 57 6.10 5.60 -11.43
C THR A 57 6.23 6.84 -12.31
N GLU A 58 7.42 7.43 -12.39
CA GLU A 58 7.71 8.60 -13.23
C GLU A 58 7.67 8.27 -14.74
N ASP A 59 7.83 7.00 -15.10
CA ASP A 59 7.76 6.51 -16.49
C ASP A 59 6.32 6.30 -16.97
N GLN A 60 5.33 6.33 -16.07
CA GLN A 60 3.92 6.15 -16.45
C GLN A 60 3.40 7.39 -17.19
N PRO A 61 2.70 7.21 -18.33
CA PRO A 61 2.13 8.32 -19.07
C PRO A 61 0.83 8.81 -18.39
N MET A 62 1.00 9.41 -17.22
CA MET A 62 -0.04 10.04 -16.40
C MET A 62 0.46 11.39 -15.88
N PRO A 63 -0.43 12.32 -15.48
CA PRO A 63 0.00 13.61 -14.99
C PRO A 63 0.80 13.50 -13.68
N GLU A 64 1.65 14.49 -13.42
CA GLU A 64 2.60 14.51 -12.30
C GLU A 64 1.91 14.31 -10.93
N GLU A 65 0.71 14.85 -10.76
CA GLU A 65 -0.08 14.66 -9.54
C GLU A 65 -0.43 13.18 -9.31
N GLN A 66 -0.81 12.46 -10.35
CA GLN A 66 -1.12 11.03 -10.25
C GLN A 66 0.16 10.20 -10.09
N GLN A 67 1.27 10.60 -10.71
CA GLN A 67 2.57 10.01 -10.41
C GLN A 67 2.92 10.16 -8.92
N ALA A 68 2.77 11.36 -8.36
CA ALA A 68 3.00 11.62 -6.95
C ALA A 68 2.08 10.79 -6.04
N SER A 69 0.79 10.68 -6.38
CA SER A 69 -0.16 9.85 -5.62
C SER A 69 0.21 8.38 -5.63
N LEU A 70 0.67 7.84 -6.78
CA LEU A 70 1.08 6.43 -6.86
C LEU A 70 2.34 6.17 -6.04
N PHE A 71 3.33 7.06 -6.17
CA PHE A 71 4.54 7.00 -5.37
C PHE A 71 4.25 7.08 -3.86
N ALA A 72 3.34 7.98 -3.47
CA ALA A 72 2.93 8.16 -2.08
C ALA A 72 2.20 6.92 -1.53
N ALA A 73 1.25 6.36 -2.28
CA ALA A 73 0.54 5.13 -1.89
C ALA A 73 1.53 3.97 -1.66
N CYS A 74 2.47 3.75 -2.57
CA CYS A 74 3.52 2.74 -2.40
C CYS A 74 4.39 3.01 -1.16
N SER A 75 4.77 4.27 -0.93
CA SER A 75 5.59 4.68 0.21
C SER A 75 4.88 4.43 1.55
N PHE A 76 3.62 4.82 1.65
CA PHE A 76 2.81 4.63 2.85
C PHE A 76 2.55 3.15 3.13
N TRP A 77 2.27 2.35 2.10
CA TRP A 77 2.11 0.90 2.26
C TRP A 77 3.39 0.24 2.78
N LEU A 78 4.56 0.57 2.21
CA LEU A 78 5.86 0.06 2.69
C LEU A 78 6.14 0.50 4.13
N GLY A 79 5.88 1.76 4.46
CA GLY A 79 6.06 2.28 5.82
C GLY A 79 5.17 1.57 6.84
N ALA A 80 3.92 1.29 6.49
CA ALA A 80 3.02 0.50 7.33
C ALA A 80 3.52 -0.93 7.53
N LEU A 81 4.03 -1.57 6.47
CA LEU A 81 4.57 -2.94 6.54
C LEU A 81 5.83 -3.00 7.41
N ASP A 82 6.74 -2.05 7.27
CA ASP A 82 7.97 -1.97 8.06
C ASP A 82 7.63 -1.82 9.56
N LEU A 83 6.70 -0.92 9.90
CA LEU A 83 6.21 -0.75 11.26
C LEU A 83 5.52 -2.00 11.79
N TYR A 84 4.71 -2.68 10.96
CA TYR A 84 4.09 -3.95 11.31
C TYR A 84 5.14 -5.03 11.61
N GLY A 85 6.19 -5.13 10.79
CA GLY A 85 7.32 -6.03 11.02
C GLY A 85 7.99 -5.80 12.39
N VAL A 86 8.18 -4.54 12.78
CA VAL A 86 8.70 -4.21 14.12
C VAL A 86 7.72 -4.61 15.23
N LEU A 87 6.43 -4.34 15.04
CA LEU A 87 5.38 -4.68 16.00
C LEU A 87 5.26 -6.19 16.28
N THR A 88 5.60 -7.05 15.32
CA THR A 88 5.62 -8.51 15.55
C THR A 88 6.69 -8.96 16.55
N ARG A 89 7.73 -8.14 16.76
CA ARG A 89 8.83 -8.41 17.70
C ARG A 89 8.62 -7.72 19.03
N GLU A 90 8.14 -6.49 19.00
CA GLU A 90 7.93 -5.64 20.16
C GLU A 90 6.72 -4.72 19.93
N PHE A 91 5.61 -5.05 20.60
CA PHE A 91 4.41 -4.25 20.51
C PHE A 91 4.59 -2.89 21.21
N HIS A 92 4.18 -1.83 20.52
CA HIS A 92 4.07 -0.49 21.11
C HIS A 92 2.91 0.26 20.49
N THR A 93 1.98 0.76 21.31
CA THR A 93 0.74 1.40 20.85
C THR A 93 1.00 2.56 19.89
N ALA A 94 2.04 3.38 20.14
CA ALA A 94 2.37 4.47 19.21
C ALA A 94 2.77 3.95 17.82
N ARG A 95 3.51 2.83 17.72
CA ARG A 95 3.87 2.22 16.43
C ARG A 95 2.63 1.65 15.73
N ALA A 96 1.70 1.05 16.49
CA ALA A 96 0.44 0.57 15.95
C ALA A 96 -0.39 1.72 15.35
N HIS A 97 -0.48 2.87 16.03
CA HIS A 97 -1.12 4.06 15.49
C HIS A 97 -0.37 4.65 14.29
N SER A 98 0.96 4.66 14.29
CA SER A 98 1.74 5.08 13.12
C SER A 98 1.52 4.16 11.91
N ALA A 99 1.44 2.85 12.11
CA ALA A 99 1.13 1.91 11.03
C ALA A 99 -0.29 2.15 10.48
N ALA A 100 -1.26 2.37 11.37
CA ALA A 100 -2.62 2.71 10.97
C ALA A 100 -2.69 4.04 10.21
N ALA A 101 -1.96 5.07 10.65
CA ALA A 101 -1.91 6.36 9.96
C ALA A 101 -1.34 6.23 8.54
N ASN A 102 -0.27 5.45 8.37
CA ASN A 102 0.25 5.15 7.03
C ASN A 102 -0.80 4.45 6.15
N LEU A 103 -1.54 3.48 6.69
CA LEU A 103 -2.59 2.79 5.93
C LEU A 103 -3.73 3.74 5.51
N ILE A 104 -4.15 4.65 6.39
CA ILE A 104 -5.16 5.67 6.06
C ILE A 104 -4.68 6.56 4.92
N MET A 105 -3.45 7.08 5.01
CA MET A 105 -2.88 7.92 3.95
C MET A 105 -2.67 7.17 2.64
N CYS A 106 -2.36 5.87 2.72
CA CYS A 106 -2.29 4.98 1.55
C CYS A 106 -3.67 4.89 0.88
N ASP A 107 -4.72 4.62 1.66
CA ASP A 107 -6.08 4.50 1.13
C ASP A 107 -6.57 5.83 0.49
N ASP A 108 -6.31 6.97 1.12
CA ASP A 108 -6.67 8.28 0.61
C ASP A 108 -5.97 8.58 -0.73
N THR A 109 -4.66 8.36 -0.81
CA THR A 109 -3.90 8.58 -2.05
C THR A 109 -4.28 7.60 -3.16
N MET A 110 -4.62 6.36 -2.82
CA MET A 110 -5.18 5.41 -3.77
C MET A 110 -6.57 5.83 -4.25
N HIS A 111 -7.41 6.43 -3.40
CA HIS A 111 -8.75 6.88 -3.79
C HIS A 111 -8.70 7.91 -4.91
N ASP A 112 -7.82 8.91 -4.78
CA ASP A 112 -7.64 9.95 -5.80
C ASP A 112 -7.24 9.35 -7.16
N LEU A 113 -6.35 8.35 -7.15
CA LEU A 113 -5.96 7.60 -8.34
C LEU A 113 -7.10 6.80 -8.95
N ILE A 114 -7.90 6.14 -8.12
CA ILE A 114 -9.05 5.35 -8.58
C ILE A 114 -10.05 6.26 -9.31
N VAL A 115 -10.35 7.42 -8.73
CA VAL A 115 -11.27 8.39 -9.34
C VAL A 115 -10.75 8.85 -10.69
N TRP A 116 -9.46 9.23 -10.77
CA TRP A 116 -8.84 9.63 -12.02
C TRP A 116 -8.85 8.53 -13.08
N LEU A 117 -8.48 7.30 -12.73
CA LEU A 117 -8.50 6.16 -13.64
C LEU A 117 -9.93 5.89 -14.17
N ALA A 118 -10.93 5.94 -13.30
CA ALA A 118 -12.33 5.74 -13.68
C ALA A 118 -12.85 6.80 -14.66
N ASP A 119 -12.34 8.04 -14.58
CA ASP A 119 -12.72 9.11 -15.49
C ASP A 119 -11.98 9.05 -16.83
N THR A 120 -10.72 8.59 -16.84
CA THR A 120 -9.94 8.42 -18.08
C THR A 120 -10.33 7.20 -18.92
N GLN A 121 -11.02 6.21 -18.33
CA GLN A 121 -11.50 5.01 -19.03
C GLN A 121 -12.90 5.17 -19.67
N LYS A 122 -13.51 6.35 -19.58
CA LYS A 122 -14.78 6.69 -20.24
C LYS A 122 -14.56 7.25 -21.64
#